data_AF-A0A329SQK2-F1
#
_entry.id   AF-A0A329SQK2-F1
#
_cell.length_a   1.000
_cell.length_b   1.000
_cell.length_c   1.000
_cell.angle_alpha   90.00
_cell.angle_beta   90.00
_cell.angle_gamma   90.00
#
_symmetry.space_group_name_H-M   'P 1'
#
loop_
_entity.id
_entity.type
_entity.pdbx_description
1 polymer ?
#
loop_
_entity_poly.entity_id
_entity_poly.type
_entity_poly.pdbx_seq_one_letter_code
_entity_poly.pdbx_strand_id
1 'polypeptide(L)'
;MHWLRNYTKATDEEKNELFKRFREARDKKKARVNHLGELIPTSDRKVTLNGVLELPYCPDSGSDYTVIGRSYWDKLCLADPSVKAEMLDIPIRNQFFGSSW
;
A
#
# COMPACT_ATOMS: atom_id res chain seq x y z
N MET A 1 -1.31 -3.91 -22.48
CA MET A 1 -2.36 -3.54 -23.44
C MET A 1 -1.92 -3.92 -24.85
N HIS A 2 -2.03 -5.19 -25.23
CA HIS A 2 -1.56 -5.65 -26.54
C HIS A 2 -2.51 -5.22 -27.69
N TRP A 3 -3.80 -5.04 -27.39
CA TRP A 3 -4.84 -4.69 -28.37
C TRP A 3 -4.69 -3.28 -28.98
N LEU A 4 -4.18 -2.31 -28.22
CA LEU A 4 -4.02 -0.92 -28.68
C LEU A 4 -2.91 -0.78 -29.72
N ARG A 5 -1.90 -1.66 -29.68
CA ARG A 5 -0.79 -1.67 -30.64
C ARG A 5 -1.27 -2.10 -32.03
N ASN A 6 -2.20 -3.04 -32.06
CA ASN A 6 -2.83 -3.56 -33.27
C ASN A 6 -4.02 -2.72 -33.77
N TYR A 7 -4.30 -1.57 -33.14
CA TYR A 7 -5.41 -0.70 -33.54
C TYR A 7 -5.07 0.06 -34.83
N THR A 8 -5.80 -0.18 -35.91
CA THR A 8 -5.44 0.33 -37.25
C THR A 8 -6.00 1.71 -37.59
N LYS A 9 -6.93 2.25 -36.79
CA LYS A 9 -7.57 3.56 -37.05
C LYS A 9 -6.84 4.76 -36.44
N ALA A 10 -5.87 4.53 -35.57
CA ALA A 10 -5.07 5.59 -34.95
C ALA A 10 -3.62 5.50 -35.44
N THR A 11 -2.99 6.66 -35.61
CA THR A 11 -1.57 6.77 -35.94
C THR A 11 -0.70 6.33 -34.76
N ASP A 12 0.54 5.94 -35.04
CA ASP A 12 1.49 5.54 -33.99
C ASP A 12 1.79 6.68 -33.00
N GLU A 13 1.77 7.93 -33.46
CA GLU A 13 1.90 9.14 -32.63
C GLU A 13 0.77 9.22 -31.59
N GLU A 14 -0.49 9.06 -32.02
CA GLU A 14 -1.67 9.11 -31.15
C GLU A 14 -1.69 7.96 -30.14
N LYS A 15 -1.24 6.76 -30.56
CA LYS A 15 -1.09 5.61 -29.66
C LYS A 15 -0.02 5.88 -28.60
N ASN A 16 1.13 6.44 -28.99
CA ASN A 16 2.22 6.75 -28.08
C ASN A 16 1.84 7.83 -27.06
N GLU A 17 1.14 8.88 -27.50
CA GLU A 17 0.60 9.90 -26.60
C GLU A 17 -0.43 9.31 -25.62
N LEU A 18 -1.28 8.40 -26.07
CA LEU A 18 -2.21 7.71 -25.18
C LEU A 18 -1.47 6.82 -24.16
N PHE A 19 -0.44 6.09 -24.59
CA PHE A 19 0.42 5.30 -23.68
C PHE A 19 1.12 6.18 -22.66
N LYS A 20 1.64 7.33 -23.08
CA LYS A 20 2.29 8.30 -22.22
C LYS A 20 1.31 8.83 -21.17
N ARG A 21 0.10 9.22 -21.58
CA ARG A 21 -0.97 9.64 -20.66
C ARG A 21 -1.36 8.54 -19.66
N PHE A 22 -1.44 7.29 -20.09
CA PHE A 22 -1.71 6.17 -19.18
C PHE A 22 -0.57 5.94 -18.19
N ARG A 23 0.69 6.07 -18.63
CA ARG A 23 1.86 5.97 -17.75
C ARG A 23 1.89 7.12 -16.75
N GLU A 24 1.74 8.35 -17.21
CA GLU A 24 1.67 9.55 -16.35
C GLU A 24 0.48 9.48 -15.39
N ALA A 25 -0.68 8.97 -15.80
CA ALA A 25 -1.82 8.78 -14.91
C ALA A 25 -1.60 7.67 -13.88
N ARG A 26 -0.84 6.62 -14.23
CA ARG A 26 -0.43 5.57 -13.28
C ARG A 26 0.58 6.10 -12.27
N ASP A 27 1.54 6.90 -12.73
CA ASP A 27 2.60 7.48 -11.91
C ASP A 27 2.03 8.57 -10.98
N LYS A 28 1.12 9.42 -11.48
CA LYS A 28 0.38 10.40 -10.66
C LYS A 28 -0.55 9.76 -9.63
N LYS A 29 -0.98 8.50 -9.83
CA LYS A 29 -1.95 7.83 -8.95
C LYS A 29 -1.35 7.13 -7.74
N LYS A 30 -0.04 6.93 -7.62
CA LYS A 30 0.47 5.88 -6.72
C LYS A 30 1.33 6.37 -5.57
N ALA A 31 0.64 6.78 -4.50
CA ALA A 31 0.87 6.07 -3.24
C ALA A 31 0.52 4.60 -3.48
N ARG A 32 1.49 3.70 -3.49
CA ARG A 32 1.20 2.26 -3.56
C ARG A 32 0.71 1.86 -2.18
N VAL A 33 -0.61 1.79 -2.01
CA VAL A 33 -1.23 1.23 -0.81
C VAL A 33 -1.63 -0.20 -1.13
N ASN A 34 -0.88 -1.18 -0.64
CA ASN A 34 -1.37 -2.56 -0.61
C ASN A 34 -2.17 -2.72 0.68
N HIS A 35 -3.46 -3.01 0.55
CA HIS A 35 -4.29 -3.35 1.71
C HIS A 35 -3.72 -4.60 2.38
N LEU A 36 -3.36 -4.47 3.65
CA LEU A 36 -2.80 -5.56 4.48
C LEU A 36 -3.67 -6.83 4.48
N GLY A 37 -4.98 -6.72 4.19
CA GLY A 37 -5.90 -7.86 4.15
C GLY A 37 -5.91 -8.67 2.84
N GLU A 38 -5.47 -8.11 1.71
CA GLU A 38 -5.66 -8.77 0.39
C GLU A 38 -4.39 -9.43 -0.16
N LEU A 39 -3.21 -9.08 0.36
CA LEU A 39 -1.92 -9.46 -0.24
C LEU A 39 -0.93 -10.15 0.70
N ILE A 40 -1.34 -10.54 1.90
CA ILE A 40 -0.46 -11.32 2.78
C ILE A 40 -0.71 -12.81 2.48
N PRO A 41 0.18 -13.52 1.73
CA PRO A 41 0.26 -14.97 1.89
C PRO A 41 0.47 -15.22 3.39
N THR A 42 -0.18 -16.22 3.98
CA THR A 42 -0.12 -16.60 5.40
C THR A 42 1.32 -16.66 5.91
N SER A 43 1.92 -15.50 6.17
CA SER A 43 3.30 -15.39 6.56
C SER A 43 3.30 -15.54 8.05
N ASP A 44 4.22 -16.35 8.56
CA ASP A 44 4.48 -16.52 9.98
C ASP A 44 4.81 -15.19 10.71
N ARG A 45 5.10 -14.15 9.93
CA ARG A 45 5.40 -12.80 10.42
C ARG A 45 4.14 -12.10 10.91
N LYS A 46 4.13 -11.84 12.21
CA LYS A 46 3.10 -11.08 12.91
C LYS A 46 3.70 -9.86 13.59
N VAL A 47 2.88 -8.84 13.80
CA VAL A 47 3.21 -7.66 14.59
C VAL A 47 2.20 -7.53 15.72
N THR A 48 2.65 -7.13 16.90
CA THR A 48 1.77 -6.86 18.04
C THR A 48 1.60 -5.36 18.21
N LEU A 49 0.41 -4.85 17.94
CA LEU A 49 0.05 -3.45 18.16
C LEU A 49 -0.16 -3.20 19.65
N ASN A 50 0.57 -2.23 20.19
CA ASN A 50 0.53 -1.82 21.61
C ASN A 50 0.72 -2.96 22.62
N GLY A 51 1.25 -4.11 22.20
CA GLY A 51 1.32 -5.32 23.05
C GLY A 51 -0.02 -6.05 23.23
N VAL A 52 -1.11 -5.57 22.61
CA VAL A 52 -2.48 -6.06 22.86
C VAL A 52 -3.04 -6.84 21.69
N LEU A 53 -2.80 -6.40 20.44
CA LEU A 53 -3.41 -7.01 19.25
C LEU A 53 -2.35 -7.52 18.27
N GLU A 54 -2.28 -8.84 18.11
CA GLU A 54 -1.41 -9.48 17.13
C GLU A 54 -2.08 -9.55 15.75
N LEU A 55 -1.38 -9.08 14.71
CA LEU A 55 -1.85 -9.03 13.33
C LEU A 55 -0.80 -9.59 12.36
N PRO A 56 -1.20 -10.24 11.26
CA PRO A 56 -0.27 -10.60 10.20
C PRO A 56 0.35 -9.33 9.61
N TYR A 57 1.66 -9.34 9.34
CA TYR A 57 2.39 -8.19 8.82
C TYR A 57 3.39 -8.57 7.74
N CYS A 58 3.30 -7.90 6.59
CA CYS A 58 4.23 -8.05 5.49
C CYS A 58 5.07 -6.78 5.33
N PRO A 59 6.32 -6.75 5.85
CA PRO A 59 7.18 -5.58 5.72
C PRO A 59 7.45 -5.24 4.25
N ASP A 60 7.73 -6.23 3.40
CA ASP A 60 8.20 -6.09 2.00
C ASP A 60 7.10 -5.99 0.94
N SER A 61 5.98 -5.33 1.26
CA SER A 61 4.89 -5.21 0.28
C SER A 61 5.20 -4.29 -0.91
N GLY A 62 6.31 -3.54 -0.88
CA GLY A 62 6.61 -2.51 -1.89
C GLY A 62 5.59 -1.36 -1.88
N SER A 63 4.93 -1.16 -0.73
CA SER A 63 4.00 -0.06 -0.46
C SER A 63 4.75 1.09 0.19
N ASP A 64 4.35 2.31 -0.15
CA ASP A 64 4.89 3.51 0.50
C ASP A 64 4.32 3.71 1.92
N TYR A 65 3.19 3.06 2.21
CA TYR A 65 2.44 3.20 3.46
C TYR A 65 2.07 1.85 4.04
N THR A 66 2.08 1.77 5.37
CA THR A 66 1.47 0.69 6.15
C THR A 66 0.07 1.13 6.55
N VAL A 67 -0.95 0.30 6.27
CA VAL A 67 -2.35 0.62 6.57
C VAL A 67 -3.01 -0.47 7.40
N ILE A 68 -3.69 -0.10 8.48
CA ILE A 68 -4.52 -1.03 9.25
C ILE A 68 -5.98 -0.91 8.80
N GLY A 69 -6.65 -2.04 8.65
CA GLY A 69 -8.09 -2.05 8.35
C GLY A 69 -8.91 -1.56 9.54
N ARG A 70 -10.04 -0.87 9.27
CA ARG A 70 -10.92 -0.35 10.33
C ARG A 70 -11.44 -1.44 11.26
N SER A 71 -11.73 -2.63 10.75
CA SER A 71 -12.11 -3.79 11.57
C SER A 71 -11.06 -4.22 12.59
N TYR A 72 -9.77 -4.04 12.29
CA TYR A 72 -8.68 -4.31 13.24
C TYR A 72 -8.48 -3.16 14.22
N TRP A 73 -8.71 -1.92 13.77
CA TRP A 73 -8.79 -0.77 14.66
C TRP A 73 -9.87 -0.94 15.73
N ASP A 74 -11.08 -1.35 15.32
CA ASP A 74 -12.18 -1.57 16.26
C ASP A 74 -11.86 -2.68 17.27
N LYS A 75 -11.21 -3.77 16.82
CA LYS A 75 -10.71 -4.83 17.71
C LYS A 75 -9.66 -4.32 18.70
N LEU A 76 -8.78 -3.42 18.26
CA LEU A 76 -7.77 -2.82 19.13
C LEU A 76 -8.44 -1.96 20.21
N CYS A 77 -9.41 -1.12 19.84
CA CYS A 77 -10.17 -0.31 20.80
C CYS A 77 -11.02 -1.14 21.77
N LEU A 78 -11.53 -2.29 21.32
CA LEU A 78 -12.24 -3.23 22.21
C LEU A 78 -11.30 -3.89 23.21
N ALA A 79 -10.08 -4.23 22.78
CA ALA A 79 -9.08 -4.86 23.64
C ALA A 79 -8.44 -3.87 24.61
N ASP A 80 -8.26 -2.61 24.19
CA ASP A 80 -7.77 -1.51 25.01
C ASP A 80 -8.55 -0.21 24.73
N PRO A 81 -9.50 0.16 25.60
CA PRO A 81 -10.29 1.39 25.46
C PRO A 81 -9.48 2.68 25.60
N SER A 82 -8.22 2.62 26.08
CA SER A 82 -7.36 3.80 26.23
C SER A 82 -6.73 4.25 24.91
N VAL A 83 -6.78 3.40 23.87
CA VAL A 83 -6.20 3.66 22.55
C VAL A 83 -6.85 4.86 21.89
N LYS A 84 -6.03 5.78 21.39
CA LYS A 84 -6.44 6.98 20.66
C LYS A 84 -5.72 7.07 19.32
N ALA A 85 -6.44 7.52 18.30
CA ALA A 85 -5.83 7.85 17.02
C ALA A 85 -5.30 9.28 17.11
N GLU A 86 -3.99 9.43 16.93
CA GLU A 86 -3.32 10.73 16.87
C GLU A 86 -2.72 10.92 15.48
N MET A 87 -2.95 12.09 14.89
CA MET A 87 -2.29 12.46 13.64
C MET A 87 -0.90 12.99 13.98
N LEU A 88 0.12 12.34 13.44
CA LEU A 88 1.50 12.75 13.63
C LEU A 88 1.86 13.86 12.64
N ASP A 89 2.49 14.94 13.11
CA ASP A 89 3.03 16.00 12.24
C ASP A 89 4.14 15.48 11.32
N ILE A 90 4.93 14.52 11.83
CA ILE A 90 6.04 13.91 11.09
C ILE A 90 5.78 12.41 10.96
N PRO A 91 5.76 11.85 9.73
CA PRO A 91 5.55 10.42 9.54
C PRO A 91 6.74 9.63 10.08
N ILE A 92 6.44 8.61 10.89
CA ILE A 92 7.44 7.66 11.37
C ILE A 92 7.73 6.65 10.26
N ARG A 93 9.00 6.57 9.84
CA ARG A 93 9.43 5.57 8.85
C ARG A 93 9.66 4.24 9.54
N ASN A 94 9.01 3.18 9.02
CA ASN A 94 9.33 1.82 9.43
C ASN A 94 10.77 1.49 9.02
N GLN A 95 11.55 0.93 9.95
CA GLN A 95 12.90 0.49 9.64
C GLN A 95 12.84 -0.74 8.75
N PHE A 96 13.43 -0.62 7.58
CA PHE A 96 13.48 -1.68 6.60
C PHE A 96 14.79 -2.47 6.73
N PHE A 97 14.72 -3.80 6.73
CA PHE A 97 15.94 -4.62 6.73
C PHE A 97 16.73 -4.33 5.45
N GLY A 98 17.98 -3.87 5.58
CA GLY A 98 18.86 -3.53 4.45
C GLY A 98 19.00 -2.03 4.14
N SER A 99 18.33 -1.14 4.88
CA SER A 99 18.57 0.30 4.77
C SER A 99 19.71 0.72 5.71
N SER A 100 20.91 0.95 5.18
CA SER A 100 21.99 1.64 5.91
C SER A 100 21.71 3.14 5.95
N TRP A 101 21.95 3.76 7.11
CA TRP A 101 21.85 5.22 7.33
C TRP A 101 22.72 6.03 6.39
#